data_AF-A0A925DS17-F1
#
_entry.id   AF-A0A925DS17-F1
#
_cell.length_a   1.000
_cell.length_b   1.000
_cell.length_c   1.000
_cell.angle_alpha   90.00
_cell.angle_beta   90.00
_cell.angle_gamma   90.00
#
_symmetry.space_group_name_H-M   'P 1'
#
loop_
_entity.id
_entity.type
_entity.pdbx_description
1 polymer ?
#
loop_
_entity_poly.entity_id
_entity_poly.type
_entity_poly.pdbx_seq_one_letter_code
_entity_poly.pdbx_strand_id
1 'polypeptide(L)'
;MNELGIKPDNQSISDIGLGNVSMAFWNLHPSELVEETILSGDGQLTDTGALAIDTGEFTGRSPKDKYVVYDEKTKDSVWWGDVNNRFESDKFDALHNRMLAYFGGKEIFVRDSYACADDRFRINIRVVTETAWSNLFANNLFLRPKTEELANFKHEWLILNAPGFRADPKIDGTRQHNFAIINFTKKIILIGGTGYTGEIKKSIFTVLNYILPHEKNVLSMHCSANIGKDNDTAIFFGLSGTGKTTLSADPNRRLIGDDEHGWADNAVFNFEGGCYAKCVGLTKEKEPQIFNAIKFGSLLENIEYYDGTTTVDYENISKTENTRVSYPAAYIENAVEPATGDVPKNIFFLTCDAFGILPPISKLTPAQAMYHFISGYTAKVAGT
;
A
#
# COMPACT_ATOMS: atom_id res chain seq x y z
N MET A 1 -6.74 -3.09 31.65
CA MET A 1 -6.70 -3.54 30.24
C MET A 1 -6.38 -2.31 29.43
N ASN A 2 -5.20 -2.28 28.81
CA ASN A 2 -4.70 -1.15 28.03
C ASN A 2 -5.14 -1.30 26.57
N GLU A 3 -6.42 -1.64 26.35
CA GLU A 3 -6.95 -1.94 25.01
C GLU A 3 -8.37 -1.37 24.89
N LEU A 4 -8.64 -0.62 23.83
CA LEU A 4 -9.93 0.02 23.55
C LEU A 4 -10.32 -0.21 22.08
N GLY A 5 -11.61 -0.26 21.76
CA GLY A 5 -12.12 -0.45 20.39
C GLY A 5 -12.58 -1.87 20.07
N ILE A 6 -12.92 -2.12 18.81
CA ILE A 6 -13.46 -3.42 18.35
C ILE A 6 -12.29 -4.36 18.07
N LYS A 7 -12.17 -5.45 18.82
CA LYS A 7 -11.10 -6.44 18.66
C LYS A 7 -11.64 -7.87 18.71
N PRO A 8 -10.87 -8.88 18.27
CA PRO A 8 -11.28 -10.27 18.41
C PRO A 8 -11.49 -10.66 19.87
N ASP A 9 -12.50 -11.49 20.14
CA ASP A 9 -12.99 -11.80 21.49
C ASP A 9 -11.89 -12.40 22.38
N ASN A 10 -11.03 -13.24 21.79
CA ASN A 10 -10.02 -14.03 22.49
C ASN A 10 -8.58 -13.65 22.10
N GLN A 11 -8.34 -12.39 21.71
CA GLN A 11 -6.98 -11.90 21.43
C GLN A 11 -6.68 -10.63 22.20
N SER A 12 -5.41 -10.46 22.53
CA SER A 12 -4.84 -9.28 23.16
C SER A 12 -3.62 -8.82 22.37
N ILE A 13 -3.32 -7.53 22.45
CA ILE A 13 -2.07 -6.99 21.90
C ILE A 13 -0.82 -7.60 22.56
N SER A 14 -0.99 -8.13 23.79
CA SER A 14 0.07 -8.86 24.49
C SER A 14 0.46 -10.19 23.81
N ASP A 15 -0.45 -10.83 23.06
CA ASP A 15 -0.19 -12.09 22.35
C ASP A 15 0.88 -11.94 21.26
N ILE A 16 1.07 -10.72 20.76
CA ILE A 16 2.10 -10.38 19.77
C ILE A 16 3.31 -9.65 20.39
N GLY A 17 3.48 -9.74 21.72
CA GLY A 17 4.65 -9.20 22.43
C GLY A 17 4.55 -7.73 22.83
N LEU A 18 3.37 -7.10 22.73
CA LEU A 18 3.15 -5.68 23.01
C LEU A 18 2.39 -5.43 24.33
N GLY A 19 2.60 -6.27 25.35
CA GLY A 19 1.88 -6.17 26.63
C GLY A 19 2.20 -4.94 27.48
N ASN A 20 3.24 -4.18 27.13
CA ASN A 20 3.73 -3.03 27.90
C ASN A 20 3.38 -1.66 27.30
N VAL A 21 2.48 -1.62 26.30
CA VAL A 21 1.98 -0.35 25.73
C VAL A 21 1.10 0.40 26.75
N SER A 22 1.01 1.73 26.64
CA SER A 22 0.12 2.52 27.51
C SER A 22 -1.35 2.31 27.12
N MET A 23 -1.64 2.25 25.82
CA MET A 23 -2.96 1.96 25.26
C MET A 23 -2.82 1.36 23.85
N ALA A 24 -3.68 0.41 23.51
CA ALA A 24 -3.86 -0.09 22.16
C ALA A 24 -5.29 0.19 21.67
N PHE A 25 -5.40 1.01 20.63
CA PHE A 25 -6.68 1.37 20.02
C PHE A 25 -6.97 0.48 18.81
N TRP A 26 -7.98 -0.37 18.92
CA TRP A 26 -8.35 -1.38 17.95
C TRP A 26 -9.45 -0.92 17.00
N ASN A 27 -9.16 -1.02 15.70
CA ASN A 27 -10.11 -0.84 14.61
C ASN A 27 -10.91 0.47 14.69
N LEU A 28 -10.29 1.55 15.16
CA LEU A 28 -10.91 2.87 15.24
C LEU A 28 -11.56 3.28 13.91
N HIS A 29 -12.64 4.03 13.97
CA HIS A 29 -13.25 4.58 12.78
C HIS A 29 -12.35 5.66 12.14
N PRO A 30 -12.47 5.92 10.83
CA PRO A 30 -11.70 6.97 10.17
C PRO A 30 -11.81 8.34 10.85
N SER A 31 -12.98 8.68 11.40
CA SER A 31 -13.16 9.94 12.13
C SER A 31 -12.33 10.03 13.40
N GLU A 32 -12.23 8.94 14.16
CA GLU A 32 -11.43 8.88 15.37
C GLU A 32 -9.94 8.98 15.03
N LEU A 33 -9.48 8.29 13.97
CA LEU A 33 -8.08 8.39 13.52
C LEU A 33 -7.71 9.78 13.02
N VAL A 34 -8.64 10.48 12.36
CA VAL A 34 -8.44 11.87 11.94
C VAL A 34 -8.35 12.78 13.16
N GLU A 35 -9.23 12.63 14.14
CA GLU A 35 -9.19 13.38 15.39
C GLU A 35 -7.88 13.16 16.14
N GLU A 36 -7.47 11.90 16.35
CA GLU A 36 -6.21 11.56 17.03
C GLU A 36 -4.99 12.17 16.32
N THR A 37 -4.97 12.16 14.98
CA THR A 37 -3.87 12.78 14.21
C THR A 37 -3.81 14.30 14.40
N ILE A 38 -4.96 14.97 14.49
CA ILE A 38 -5.01 16.43 14.70
C ILE A 38 -4.62 16.77 16.14
N LEU A 39 -5.09 15.99 17.12
CA LEU A 39 -4.80 16.21 18.53
C LEU A 39 -3.32 15.95 18.86
N SER A 40 -2.67 15.00 18.18
CA SER A 40 -1.23 14.76 18.31
C SER A 40 -0.38 15.84 17.61
N GLY A 41 -0.98 16.68 16.79
CA GLY A 41 -0.28 17.70 15.99
C GLY A 41 0.44 17.13 14.75
N ASP A 42 0.13 15.89 14.36
CA ASP A 42 0.79 15.21 13.23
C ASP A 42 0.12 15.51 11.87
N GLY A 43 -0.98 16.26 11.86
CA GLY A 43 -1.68 16.62 10.63
C GLY A 43 -2.75 17.69 10.82
N GLN A 44 -3.34 18.09 9.69
CA GLN A 44 -4.41 19.10 9.65
C GLN A 44 -5.44 18.78 8.56
N LEU A 45 -6.62 19.37 8.68
CA LEU A 45 -7.66 19.25 7.65
C LEU A 45 -7.43 20.26 6.52
N THR A 46 -7.68 19.82 5.28
CA THR A 46 -7.81 20.70 4.12
C THR A 46 -9.20 21.32 4.06
N ASP A 47 -9.41 22.26 3.13
CA ASP A 47 -10.74 22.82 2.82
C ASP A 47 -11.78 21.78 2.35
N THR A 48 -11.33 20.66 1.77
CA THR A 48 -12.20 19.51 1.42
C THR A 48 -12.47 18.57 2.61
N GLY A 49 -11.85 18.83 3.76
CA GLY A 49 -11.93 17.98 4.94
C GLY A 49 -11.05 16.74 4.89
N ALA A 50 -10.21 16.56 3.86
CA ALA A 50 -9.21 15.50 3.85
C ALA A 50 -8.13 15.77 4.91
N LEU A 51 -7.59 14.73 5.53
CA LEU A 51 -6.45 14.85 6.44
C LEU A 51 -5.17 14.97 5.62
N ALA A 52 -4.30 15.92 5.96
CA ALA A 52 -2.99 16.08 5.34
C ALA A 52 -1.89 15.93 6.39
N ILE A 53 -0.86 15.15 6.05
CA ILE A 53 0.30 14.87 6.91
C ILE A 53 1.60 15.07 6.14
N ASP A 54 2.70 15.23 6.88
CA ASP A 54 4.06 15.18 6.34
C ASP A 54 4.77 13.91 6.81
N THR A 55 5.39 13.20 5.86
CA THR A 55 6.07 11.91 6.10
C THR A 55 7.53 12.08 6.57
N GLY A 56 7.99 13.32 6.72
CA GLY A 56 9.33 13.67 7.17
C GLY A 56 10.39 13.48 6.08
N GLU A 57 11.54 12.90 6.46
CA GLU A 57 12.73 12.73 5.60
C GLU A 57 12.44 11.91 4.33
N PHE A 58 11.52 10.95 4.42
CA PHE A 58 11.24 10.00 3.33
C PHE A 58 9.90 10.30 2.68
N THR A 59 9.93 11.01 1.56
CA THR A 59 8.74 11.33 0.73
C THR A 59 8.47 10.28 -0.36
N GLY A 60 9.13 9.13 -0.27
CA GLY A 60 9.05 8.04 -1.24
C GLY A 60 9.69 6.76 -0.71
N ARG A 61 9.64 5.70 -1.54
CA ARG A 61 10.20 4.40 -1.18
C ARG A 61 11.71 4.47 -0.99
N SER A 62 12.22 3.57 -0.16
CA SER A 62 13.65 3.35 0.03
C SER A 62 14.07 1.94 -0.42
N PRO A 63 14.18 1.64 -1.73
CA PRO A 63 14.45 0.28 -2.22
C PRO A 63 15.73 -0.36 -1.66
N LYS A 64 16.76 0.45 -1.38
CA LYS A 64 18.03 -0.01 -0.78
C LYS A 64 17.92 -0.36 0.70
N ASP A 65 16.80 -0.01 1.35
CA ASP A 65 16.50 -0.29 2.75
C ASP A 65 15.35 -1.28 2.92
N LYS A 66 14.93 -1.89 1.81
CA LYS A 66 14.01 -3.02 1.81
C LYS A 66 14.81 -4.32 1.87
N TYR A 67 14.48 -5.18 2.81
CA TYR A 67 15.13 -6.48 2.98
C TYR A 67 14.12 -7.62 3.08
N VAL A 68 14.58 -8.83 2.74
CA VAL A 68 13.88 -10.09 2.96
C VAL A 68 14.78 -10.98 3.81
N VAL A 69 14.23 -11.55 4.87
CA VAL A 69 14.97 -12.47 5.73
C VAL A 69 15.42 -13.67 4.93
N TYR A 70 16.72 -13.95 4.98
CA TYR A 70 17.37 -15.10 4.36
C TYR A 70 17.31 -16.28 5.33
N ASP A 71 16.43 -17.24 5.05
CA ASP A 71 16.19 -18.43 5.87
C ASP A 71 15.89 -19.66 4.98
N GLU A 72 15.60 -20.80 5.61
CA GLU A 72 15.29 -22.04 4.88
C GLU A 72 14.10 -21.92 3.91
N LYS A 73 13.13 -21.04 4.19
CA LYS A 73 11.96 -20.84 3.33
C LYS A 73 12.28 -19.98 2.10
N THR A 74 13.18 -19.01 2.24
CA THR A 74 13.45 -18.00 1.19
C THR A 74 14.74 -18.22 0.42
N LYS A 75 15.71 -18.96 0.99
CA LYS A 75 17.09 -19.04 0.47
C LYS A 75 17.18 -19.42 -1.00
N ASP A 76 16.33 -20.32 -1.48
CA ASP A 76 16.37 -20.89 -2.83
C ASP A 76 15.22 -20.40 -3.73
N SER A 77 14.24 -19.69 -3.17
CA SER A 77 13.01 -19.28 -3.87
C SER A 77 12.95 -17.78 -4.17
N VAL A 78 13.62 -16.95 -3.37
CA VAL A 78 13.70 -15.50 -3.61
C VAL A 78 14.78 -15.21 -4.65
N TRP A 79 14.45 -14.33 -5.59
CA TRP A 79 15.41 -13.83 -6.57
C TRP A 79 16.33 -12.77 -5.94
N TRP A 80 17.42 -13.22 -5.32
CA TRP A 80 18.39 -12.36 -4.63
C TRP A 80 19.17 -11.45 -5.59
N GLY A 81 19.39 -10.20 -5.17
CA GLY A 81 20.16 -9.21 -5.93
C GLY A 81 19.88 -7.79 -5.42
N ASP A 82 20.15 -6.78 -6.25
CA ASP A 82 20.03 -5.36 -5.88
C ASP A 82 18.60 -4.91 -5.52
N VAL A 83 17.59 -5.71 -5.88
CA VAL A 83 16.17 -5.44 -5.57
C VAL A 83 15.74 -6.12 -4.27
N ASN A 84 16.22 -7.33 -4.01
CA ASN A 84 15.83 -8.15 -2.85
C ASN A 84 17.08 -8.35 -1.97
N ASN A 85 17.29 -7.40 -1.05
CA ASN A 85 18.43 -7.45 -0.14
C ASN A 85 18.22 -8.50 0.95
N ARG A 86 19.27 -9.26 1.27
CA ARG A 86 19.24 -10.27 2.33
C ARG A 86 19.23 -9.62 3.71
N PHE A 87 18.55 -10.24 4.66
CA PHE A 87 18.64 -9.92 6.07
C PHE A 87 18.84 -11.19 6.88
N GLU A 88 19.77 -11.17 7.83
CA GLU A 88 20.03 -12.34 8.68
C GLU A 88 18.89 -12.54 9.69
N SER A 89 18.54 -13.80 9.94
CA SER A 89 17.40 -14.16 10.80
C SER A 89 17.60 -13.76 12.26
N ASP A 90 18.83 -13.87 12.78
CA ASP A 90 19.19 -13.47 14.14
C ASP A 90 19.14 -11.94 14.32
N LYS A 91 19.56 -11.19 13.29
CA LYS A 91 19.44 -9.73 13.23
C LYS A 91 17.98 -9.30 13.17
N PHE A 92 17.14 -9.99 12.41
CA PHE A 92 15.70 -9.73 12.40
C PHE A 92 15.11 -9.88 13.79
N ASP A 93 15.46 -10.96 14.50
CA ASP A 93 14.92 -11.24 15.84
C ASP A 93 15.36 -10.20 16.87
N ALA A 94 16.63 -9.79 16.83
CA ALA A 94 17.14 -8.72 17.68
C ALA A 94 16.43 -7.39 17.41
N LEU A 95 16.26 -7.02 16.14
CA LEU A 95 15.60 -5.78 15.73
C LEU A 95 14.11 -5.78 16.07
N HIS A 96 13.42 -6.90 15.85
CA HIS A 96 12.02 -7.09 16.22
C HIS A 96 11.82 -6.86 17.72
N ASN A 97 12.65 -7.49 18.58
CA ASN A 97 12.57 -7.30 20.02
C ASN A 97 12.81 -5.85 20.45
N ARG A 98 13.75 -5.14 19.80
CA ARG A 98 13.97 -3.71 20.04
C ARG A 98 12.77 -2.86 19.65
N MET A 99 12.12 -3.18 18.53
CA MET A 99 10.91 -2.50 18.07
C MET A 99 9.73 -2.74 19.03
N LEU A 100 9.54 -3.97 19.52
CA LEU A 100 8.57 -4.27 20.57
C LEU A 100 8.84 -3.48 21.85
N ALA A 101 10.11 -3.38 22.27
CA ALA A 101 10.50 -2.58 23.43
C ALA A 101 10.25 -1.08 23.21
N TYR A 102 10.46 -0.57 21.99
CA TYR A 102 10.19 0.82 21.62
C TYR A 102 8.72 1.21 21.76
N PHE A 103 7.80 0.29 21.45
CA PHE A 103 6.36 0.49 21.66
C PHE A 103 5.98 0.53 23.15
N GLY A 104 6.84 0.06 24.06
CA GLY A 104 6.59 0.10 25.50
C GLY A 104 6.28 1.52 25.99
N GLY A 105 5.16 1.66 26.72
CA GLY A 105 4.68 2.94 27.25
C GLY A 105 4.06 3.89 26.23
N LYS A 106 3.97 3.51 24.95
CA LYS A 106 3.31 4.31 23.91
C LYS A 106 1.85 3.92 23.72
N GLU A 107 1.08 4.86 23.22
CA GLU A 107 -0.21 4.57 22.60
C GLU A 107 0.05 4.02 21.20
N ILE A 108 -0.72 3.01 20.79
CA ILE A 108 -0.59 2.37 19.49
C ILE A 108 -1.96 2.16 18.86
N PHE A 109 -1.99 2.02 17.54
CA PHE A 109 -3.21 1.81 16.77
C PHE A 109 -3.13 0.47 16.06
N VAL A 110 -4.19 -0.34 16.19
CA VAL A 110 -4.26 -1.71 15.69
C VAL A 110 -5.39 -1.81 14.69
N ARG A 111 -5.08 -2.28 13.48
CA ARG A 111 -6.06 -2.51 12.41
C ARG A 111 -6.03 -3.96 11.98
N ASP A 112 -7.18 -4.60 12.01
CA ASP A 112 -7.41 -5.87 11.35
C ASP A 112 -8.04 -5.61 9.97
N SER A 113 -7.32 -6.04 8.94
CA SER A 113 -7.64 -5.84 7.52
C SER A 113 -7.37 -7.12 6.73
N TYR A 114 -7.66 -7.13 5.43
CA TYR A 114 -7.22 -8.20 4.56
C TYR A 114 -6.78 -7.68 3.19
N ALA A 115 -6.01 -8.48 2.48
CA ALA A 115 -5.70 -8.25 1.07
C ALA A 115 -6.26 -9.41 0.22
N CYS A 116 -6.42 -9.13 -1.07
CA CYS A 116 -7.10 -9.97 -2.07
C CYS A 116 -8.63 -10.00 -1.90
N ALA A 117 -9.33 -9.45 -2.89
CA ALA A 117 -10.80 -9.43 -2.95
C ALA A 117 -11.44 -10.79 -3.29
N ASP A 118 -10.65 -11.74 -3.81
CA ASP A 118 -11.07 -13.12 -3.99
C ASP A 118 -10.81 -13.92 -2.71
N ASP A 119 -11.87 -14.38 -2.06
CA ASP A 119 -11.84 -15.10 -0.78
C ASP A 119 -10.93 -16.33 -0.78
N ARG A 120 -10.70 -16.97 -1.95
CA ARG A 120 -9.79 -18.12 -2.07
C ARG A 120 -8.34 -17.74 -1.80
N PHE A 121 -7.99 -16.47 -2.06
CA PHE A 121 -6.64 -15.96 -1.97
C PHE A 121 -6.44 -14.93 -0.87
N ARG A 122 -7.53 -14.53 -0.19
CA ARG A 122 -7.56 -13.64 0.96
C ARG A 122 -6.44 -13.96 1.94
N ILE A 123 -5.72 -12.91 2.36
CA ILE A 123 -4.78 -12.97 3.48
C ILE A 123 -5.22 -11.98 4.56
N ASN A 124 -5.37 -12.47 5.78
CA ASN A 124 -5.70 -11.59 6.92
C ASN A 124 -4.45 -10.90 7.44
N ILE A 125 -4.52 -9.58 7.63
CA ILE A 125 -3.41 -8.72 8.00
C ILE A 125 -3.76 -7.97 9.27
N ARG A 126 -2.88 -8.02 10.28
CA ARG A 126 -2.91 -7.11 11.42
C ARG A 126 -1.84 -6.06 11.24
N VAL A 127 -2.23 -4.78 11.27
CA VAL A 127 -1.33 -3.64 11.17
C VAL A 127 -1.30 -2.94 12.53
N VAL A 128 -0.12 -2.90 13.15
CA VAL A 128 0.13 -2.11 14.36
C VAL A 128 0.98 -0.92 13.97
N THR A 129 0.47 0.27 14.27
CA THR A 129 1.13 1.53 13.91
C THR A 129 1.38 2.39 15.15
N GLU A 130 2.49 3.10 15.14
CA GLU A 130 2.79 4.14 16.13
C GLU A 130 1.85 5.34 15.98
N THR A 131 1.44 5.68 14.76
CA THR A 131 0.63 6.87 14.49
C THR A 131 -0.76 6.53 13.98
N ALA A 132 -1.74 7.40 14.29
CA ALA A 132 -3.12 7.25 13.84
C ALA A 132 -3.24 7.38 12.31
N TRP A 133 -2.50 8.29 11.68
CA TRP A 133 -2.53 8.47 10.23
C TRP A 133 -1.97 7.28 9.45
N SER A 134 -0.97 6.56 9.98
CA SER A 134 -0.51 5.29 9.36
C SER A 134 -1.59 4.21 9.46
N ASN A 135 -2.38 4.20 10.54
CA ASN A 135 -3.52 3.31 10.66
C ASN A 135 -4.65 3.68 9.69
N LEU A 136 -4.89 4.98 9.49
CA LEU A 136 -5.86 5.49 8.51
C LEU A 136 -5.47 5.09 7.10
N PHE A 137 -4.18 5.18 6.77
CA PHE A 137 -3.65 4.69 5.50
C PHE A 137 -3.96 3.20 5.30
N ALA A 138 -3.66 2.35 6.30
CA ALA A 138 -3.97 0.93 6.24
C ALA A 138 -5.49 0.67 6.08
N ASN A 139 -6.32 1.43 6.80
CA ASN A 139 -7.78 1.39 6.66
C ASN A 139 -8.23 1.76 5.25
N ASN A 140 -7.65 2.80 4.65
CA ASN A 140 -8.02 3.25 3.31
C ASN A 140 -7.64 2.22 2.27
N LEU A 141 -6.42 1.70 2.37
CA LEU A 141 -5.80 0.92 1.32
C LEU A 141 -6.16 -0.57 1.33
N PHE A 142 -6.20 -1.21 2.50
CA PHE A 142 -6.54 -2.64 2.57
C PHE A 142 -8.06 -2.85 2.56
N LEU A 143 -8.48 -4.07 2.29
CA LEU A 143 -9.89 -4.46 2.42
C LEU A 143 -10.24 -4.55 3.91
N ARG A 144 -11.47 -4.17 4.23
CA ARG A 144 -11.95 -4.00 5.61
C ARG A 144 -12.93 -5.14 5.94
N PRO A 145 -12.66 -5.96 6.97
CA PRO A 145 -13.61 -6.95 7.46
C PRO A 145 -14.89 -6.25 7.91
N LYS A 146 -16.02 -6.95 7.80
CA LYS A 146 -17.25 -6.53 8.47
C LYS A 146 -17.07 -6.62 9.98
N THR A 147 -17.85 -5.83 10.71
CA THR A 147 -17.82 -5.83 12.18
C THR A 147 -18.02 -7.24 12.76
N GLU A 148 -18.89 -8.06 12.17
CA GLU A 148 -19.11 -9.43 12.67
C GLU A 148 -17.92 -10.37 12.42
N GLU A 149 -17.13 -10.12 11.37
CA GLU A 149 -15.92 -10.89 11.07
C GLU A 149 -14.79 -10.59 12.06
N LEU A 150 -14.78 -9.39 12.66
CA LEU A 150 -13.73 -8.96 13.59
C LEU A 150 -13.70 -9.81 14.87
N ALA A 151 -14.84 -10.26 15.38
CA ALA A 151 -14.93 -11.06 16.61
C ALA A 151 -14.09 -12.35 16.53
N ASN A 152 -14.01 -12.94 15.33
CA ASN A 152 -13.28 -14.19 15.07
C ASN A 152 -12.03 -13.99 14.21
N PHE A 153 -11.60 -12.74 13.99
CA PHE A 153 -10.51 -12.43 13.08
C PHE A 153 -9.19 -13.04 13.56
N LYS A 154 -8.48 -13.73 12.66
CA LYS A 154 -7.15 -14.27 12.89
C LYS A 154 -6.21 -13.73 11.83
N HIS A 155 -5.23 -12.95 12.25
CA HIS A 155 -4.22 -12.44 11.35
C HIS A 155 -3.30 -13.57 10.89
N GLU A 156 -2.95 -13.54 9.60
CA GLU A 156 -1.90 -14.38 9.05
C GLU A 156 -0.57 -13.62 8.96
N TRP A 157 -0.65 -12.33 8.68
CA TRP A 157 0.48 -11.43 8.58
C TRP A 157 0.38 -10.33 9.63
N LEU A 158 1.52 -10.00 10.25
CA LEU A 158 1.65 -8.88 11.18
C LEU A 158 2.55 -7.82 10.56
N ILE A 159 2.09 -6.57 10.52
CA ILE A 159 2.90 -5.41 10.19
C ILE A 159 3.11 -4.60 11.47
N LEU A 160 4.37 -4.36 11.82
CA LEU A 160 4.74 -3.37 12.82
C LEU A 160 5.30 -2.15 12.09
N ASN A 161 4.69 -0.99 12.28
CA ASN A 161 5.10 0.27 11.68
C ASN A 161 5.37 1.32 12.79
N ALA A 162 6.62 1.74 12.90
CA ALA A 162 7.06 2.75 13.86
C ALA A 162 8.00 3.75 13.17
N PRO A 163 7.48 4.78 12.47
CA PRO A 163 8.30 5.80 11.83
C PRO A 163 9.29 6.47 12.79
N GLY A 164 8.97 6.59 14.08
CA GLY A 164 9.85 7.16 15.09
C GLY A 164 10.97 6.22 15.56
N PHE A 165 10.91 4.91 15.26
CA PHE A 165 11.96 3.95 15.61
C PHE A 165 13.10 4.00 14.60
N ARG A 166 14.26 4.52 15.01
CA ARG A 166 15.46 4.59 14.17
C ARG A 166 16.40 3.41 14.44
N ALA A 167 16.70 2.62 13.42
CA ALA A 167 17.72 1.57 13.51
C ALA A 167 19.12 2.18 13.68
N ASP A 168 20.00 1.45 14.34
CA ASP A 168 21.44 1.69 14.37
C ASP A 168 22.12 0.64 13.46
N PRO A 169 22.61 1.04 12.28
CA PRO A 169 23.29 0.16 11.33
C PRO A 169 24.37 -0.73 11.93
N LYS A 170 25.10 -0.24 12.94
CA LYS A 170 26.22 -0.97 13.55
C LYS A 170 25.78 -2.22 14.30
N ILE A 171 24.58 -2.21 14.86
CA ILE A 171 24.06 -3.31 15.68
C ILE A 171 22.93 -4.07 15.00
N ASP A 172 22.08 -3.37 14.23
CA ASP A 172 20.87 -3.94 13.64
C ASP A 172 21.12 -4.61 12.29
N GLY A 173 22.24 -4.33 11.62
CA GLY A 173 22.53 -4.90 10.30
C GLY A 173 21.75 -4.24 9.16
N THR A 174 21.09 -3.11 9.41
CA THR A 174 20.50 -2.25 8.37
C THR A 174 21.58 -1.38 7.72
N ARG A 175 21.31 -0.86 6.52
CA ARG A 175 22.18 0.10 5.82
C ARG A 175 22.18 1.49 6.48
N GLN A 176 21.01 1.95 6.92
CA GLN A 176 20.81 3.23 7.59
C GLN A 176 19.63 3.13 8.59
N HIS A 177 19.15 4.26 9.09
CA HIS A 177 18.22 4.29 10.21
C HIS A 177 16.77 3.90 9.84
N ASN A 178 16.38 4.00 8.57
CA ASN A 178 15.11 3.49 8.07
C ASN A 178 15.27 2.08 7.49
N PHE A 179 14.19 1.30 7.53
CA PHE A 179 14.15 -0.06 7.01
C PHE A 179 12.72 -0.52 6.76
N ALA A 180 12.57 -1.46 5.82
CA ALA A 180 11.37 -2.28 5.64
C ALA A 180 11.83 -3.74 5.47
N ILE A 181 11.55 -4.61 6.44
CA ILE A 181 12.08 -5.99 6.47
C ILE A 181 10.92 -6.98 6.50
N ILE A 182 10.92 -7.94 5.58
CA ILE A 182 9.88 -8.97 5.44
C ILE A 182 10.45 -10.32 5.88
N ASN A 183 9.79 -10.97 6.84
CA ASN A 183 10.10 -12.34 7.25
C ASN A 183 8.95 -13.27 6.85
N PHE A 184 9.15 -14.10 5.82
CA PHE A 184 8.14 -15.02 5.29
C PHE A 184 7.87 -16.24 6.17
N THR A 185 8.84 -16.64 7.00
CA THR A 185 8.67 -17.76 7.93
C THR A 185 7.83 -17.35 9.13
N LYS A 186 8.14 -16.19 9.72
CA LYS A 186 7.39 -15.64 10.85
C LYS A 186 6.11 -14.91 10.42
N LYS A 187 5.97 -14.58 9.14
CA LYS A 187 4.90 -13.74 8.57
C LYS A 187 4.80 -12.36 9.25
N ILE A 188 5.96 -11.75 9.49
CA ILE A 188 6.09 -10.44 10.14
C ILE A 188 6.79 -9.47 9.19
N ILE A 189 6.29 -8.24 9.14
CA ILE A 189 6.88 -7.10 8.43
C ILE A 189 7.24 -6.03 9.46
N LEU A 190 8.49 -5.57 9.44
CA LEU A 190 8.97 -4.48 10.28
C LEU A 190 9.24 -3.25 9.42
N ILE A 191 8.64 -2.10 9.75
CA ILE A 191 8.85 -0.82 9.09
C ILE A 191 9.23 0.21 10.15
N GLY A 192 10.42 0.78 10.03
CA GLY A 192 10.93 1.75 10.99
C GLY A 192 11.73 2.87 10.34
N GLY A 193 11.79 4.02 11.00
CA GLY A 193 12.62 5.17 10.63
C GLY A 193 12.13 5.94 9.41
N THR A 194 11.02 5.52 8.80
CA THR A 194 10.39 6.17 7.65
C THR A 194 8.91 6.40 7.90
N GLY A 195 8.45 7.63 7.66
CA GLY A 195 7.03 8.00 7.67
C GLY A 195 6.31 7.70 6.35
N TYR A 196 7.01 7.21 5.33
CA TYR A 196 6.40 6.94 4.03
C TYR A 196 5.43 5.75 4.10
N THR A 197 4.13 6.04 4.06
CA THR A 197 3.04 5.05 4.15
C THR A 197 3.11 3.99 3.04
N GLY A 198 3.65 4.33 1.87
CA GLY A 198 3.78 3.40 0.75
C GLY A 198 4.63 2.16 1.05
N GLU A 199 5.45 2.16 2.11
CA GLU A 199 6.13 0.94 2.58
C GLU A 199 5.14 -0.08 3.17
N ILE A 200 4.05 0.37 3.82
CA ILE A 200 2.96 -0.50 4.32
C ILE A 200 2.30 -1.21 3.13
N LYS A 201 1.94 -0.46 2.08
CA LYS A 201 1.38 -0.99 0.82
C LYS A 201 2.30 -2.02 0.19
N LYS A 202 3.51 -1.58 -0.16
CA LYS A 202 4.40 -2.37 -1.03
C LYS A 202 5.05 -3.55 -0.32
N SER A 203 5.07 -3.58 1.01
CA SER A 203 5.47 -4.77 1.76
C SER A 203 4.48 -5.92 1.57
N ILE A 204 3.17 -5.67 1.68
CA ILE A 204 2.13 -6.66 1.38
C ILE A 204 2.12 -7.03 -0.10
N PHE A 205 2.30 -6.07 -1.00
CA PHE A 205 2.44 -6.40 -2.42
C PHE A 205 3.63 -7.33 -2.69
N THR A 206 4.76 -7.12 -2.01
CA THR A 206 5.91 -8.02 -2.10
C THR A 206 5.58 -9.41 -1.60
N VAL A 207 4.84 -9.50 -0.49
CA VAL A 207 4.35 -10.78 0.04
C VAL A 207 3.49 -11.51 -0.99
N LEU A 208 2.54 -10.81 -1.62
CA LEU A 208 1.64 -11.39 -2.62
C LEU A 208 2.38 -11.78 -3.91
N ASN A 209 3.37 -11.01 -4.35
CA ASN A 209 4.22 -11.36 -5.49
C ASN A 209 5.06 -12.62 -5.26
N TYR A 210 5.29 -13.01 -4.00
CA TYR A 210 5.93 -14.28 -3.67
C TYR A 210 4.89 -15.39 -3.50
N ILE A 211 3.92 -15.22 -2.59
CA ILE A 211 2.97 -16.29 -2.22
C ILE A 211 2.10 -16.69 -3.39
N LEU A 212 1.56 -15.74 -4.17
CA LEU A 212 0.59 -16.07 -5.22
C LEU A 212 1.24 -16.91 -6.33
N PRO A 213 2.37 -16.51 -6.95
CA PRO A 213 2.96 -17.32 -8.01
C PRO A 213 3.62 -18.59 -7.47
N HIS A 214 4.35 -18.49 -6.34
CA HIS A 214 5.18 -19.58 -5.84
C HIS A 214 4.38 -20.66 -5.10
N GLU A 215 3.40 -20.26 -4.28
CA GLU A 215 2.67 -21.19 -3.39
C GLU A 215 1.24 -21.49 -3.91
N LYS A 216 0.63 -20.58 -4.69
CA LYS A 216 -0.78 -20.70 -5.09
C LYS A 216 -1.02 -20.81 -6.61
N ASN A 217 0.03 -20.78 -7.44
CA ASN A 217 -0.06 -20.80 -8.91
C ASN A 217 -0.99 -19.71 -9.48
N VAL A 218 -0.90 -18.49 -8.92
CA VAL A 218 -1.66 -17.31 -9.34
C VAL A 218 -0.71 -16.24 -9.83
N LEU A 219 -0.99 -15.64 -10.99
CA LEU A 219 -0.19 -14.54 -11.51
C LEU A 219 -0.47 -13.27 -10.69
N SER A 220 0.53 -12.77 -9.99
CA SER A 220 0.48 -11.45 -9.35
C SER A 220 0.93 -10.37 -10.35
N MET A 221 0.22 -9.25 -10.39
CA MET A 221 0.36 -8.21 -11.42
C MET A 221 0.42 -6.81 -10.81
N HIS A 222 1.33 -5.99 -11.34
CA HIS A 222 1.36 -4.55 -11.11
C HIS A 222 0.69 -3.84 -12.29
N CYS A 223 -0.65 -3.73 -12.22
CA CYS A 223 -1.49 -3.20 -13.29
C CYS A 223 -2.72 -2.51 -12.72
N SER A 224 -3.39 -1.68 -13.53
CA SER A 224 -4.79 -1.33 -13.25
C SER A 224 -5.72 -2.28 -14.00
N ALA A 225 -6.97 -2.41 -13.55
CA ALA A 225 -7.97 -3.24 -14.22
C ALA A 225 -9.39 -2.63 -14.14
N ASN A 226 -10.17 -2.80 -15.19
CA ASN A 226 -11.56 -2.33 -15.26
C ASN A 226 -12.45 -3.23 -16.13
N ILE A 227 -13.77 -3.09 -15.96
CA ILE A 227 -14.81 -3.91 -16.61
C ILE A 227 -15.68 -3.04 -17.50
N GLY A 228 -15.87 -3.43 -18.76
CA GLY A 228 -16.78 -2.77 -19.68
C GLY A 228 -18.25 -3.14 -19.47
N LYS A 229 -19.13 -2.60 -20.32
CA LYS A 229 -20.59 -2.84 -20.23
C LYS A 229 -20.96 -4.30 -20.52
N ASP A 230 -20.16 -5.00 -21.32
CA ASP A 230 -20.36 -6.41 -21.69
C ASP A 230 -19.58 -7.38 -20.79
N ASN A 231 -19.21 -6.93 -19.58
CA ASN A 231 -18.35 -7.65 -18.63
C ASN A 231 -16.98 -8.05 -19.23
N ASP A 232 -16.47 -7.31 -20.20
CA ASP A 232 -15.13 -7.49 -20.73
C ASP A 232 -14.10 -6.87 -19.79
N THR A 233 -13.29 -7.71 -19.13
CA THR A 233 -12.17 -7.24 -18.30
C THR A 233 -11.00 -6.78 -19.17
N ALA A 234 -10.42 -5.63 -18.84
CA ALA A 234 -9.18 -5.13 -19.40
C ALA A 234 -8.15 -4.89 -18.28
N ILE A 235 -6.88 -5.18 -18.57
CA ILE A 235 -5.75 -4.94 -17.66
C ILE A 235 -4.71 -4.04 -18.34
N PHE A 236 -4.10 -3.15 -17.56
CA PHE A 236 -3.15 -2.15 -18.03
C PHE A 236 -1.86 -2.22 -17.20
N PHE A 237 -0.82 -2.85 -17.74
CA PHE A 237 0.50 -2.85 -17.11
C PHE A 237 1.24 -1.54 -17.43
N GLY A 238 2.05 -1.08 -16.50
CA GLY A 238 2.89 0.09 -16.68
C GLY A 238 3.58 0.51 -15.39
N LEU A 239 4.66 1.28 -15.47
CA LEU A 239 5.27 1.86 -14.28
C LEU A 239 4.44 3.04 -13.73
N SER A 240 4.87 3.62 -12.62
CA SER A 240 4.25 4.84 -12.09
C SER A 240 4.37 5.95 -13.14
N GLY A 241 3.31 6.73 -13.34
CA GLY A 241 3.32 7.87 -14.28
C GLY A 241 3.12 7.53 -15.76
N THR A 242 2.92 6.25 -16.12
CA THR A 242 2.69 5.84 -17.53
C THR A 242 1.21 5.86 -17.94
N GLY A 243 0.31 6.42 -17.11
CA GLY A 243 -1.11 6.55 -17.40
C GLY A 243 -2.01 5.38 -16.96
N LYS A 244 -1.53 4.42 -16.15
CA LYS A 244 -2.35 3.29 -15.62
C LYS A 244 -3.66 3.77 -15.00
N THR A 245 -3.55 4.62 -13.98
CA THR A 245 -4.69 5.13 -13.19
C THR A 245 -5.64 5.93 -14.07
N THR A 246 -5.10 6.85 -14.88
CA THR A 246 -5.86 7.69 -15.80
C THR A 246 -6.65 6.87 -16.83
N LEU A 247 -6.03 5.87 -17.46
CA LEU A 247 -6.69 5.04 -18.48
C LEU A 247 -7.65 4.01 -17.87
N SER A 248 -7.43 3.56 -16.63
CA SER A 248 -8.39 2.68 -15.96
C SER A 248 -9.63 3.41 -15.45
N ALA A 249 -9.50 4.70 -15.11
CA ALA A 249 -10.58 5.56 -14.62
C ALA A 249 -11.46 6.12 -15.75
N ASP A 250 -11.86 5.25 -16.69
CA ASP A 250 -12.79 5.60 -17.78
C ASP A 250 -14.22 5.65 -17.22
N PRO A 251 -14.97 6.76 -17.38
CA PRO A 251 -16.34 6.87 -16.88
C PRO A 251 -17.32 5.83 -17.47
N ASN A 252 -16.98 5.20 -18.60
CA ASN A 252 -17.78 4.16 -19.24
C ASN A 252 -17.44 2.74 -18.76
N ARG A 253 -16.44 2.59 -17.87
CA ARG A 253 -15.97 1.30 -17.36
C ARG A 253 -15.97 1.34 -15.84
N ARG A 254 -16.18 0.17 -15.23
CA ARG A 254 -16.20 0.02 -13.77
C ARG A 254 -14.81 -0.36 -13.28
N LEU A 255 -14.26 0.37 -12.31
CA LEU A 255 -12.90 0.16 -11.82
C LEU A 255 -12.83 -1.09 -10.92
N ILE A 256 -11.95 -2.04 -11.23
CA ILE A 256 -11.62 -3.14 -10.31
C ILE A 256 -10.55 -2.67 -9.31
N GLY A 257 -9.50 -2.03 -9.81
CA GLY A 257 -8.43 -1.43 -8.99
C GLY A 257 -7.40 -0.71 -9.86
N ASP A 258 -6.56 0.11 -9.25
CA ASP A 258 -5.65 1.03 -9.94
C ASP A 258 -4.19 0.57 -10.02
N ASP A 259 -3.76 -0.42 -9.22
CA ASP A 259 -2.33 -0.73 -9.11
C ASP A 259 -1.96 -2.21 -8.94
N GLU A 260 -2.70 -3.02 -8.17
CA GLU A 260 -2.26 -4.37 -7.79
C GLU A 260 -3.36 -5.44 -7.92
N HIS A 261 -3.14 -6.45 -8.78
CA HIS A 261 -4.14 -7.49 -9.05
C HIS A 261 -3.54 -8.89 -9.11
N GLY A 262 -4.39 -9.88 -8.82
CA GLY A 262 -4.13 -11.29 -9.06
C GLY A 262 -4.93 -11.77 -10.26
N TRP A 263 -4.36 -12.68 -11.03
CA TRP A 263 -5.04 -13.40 -12.09
C TRP A 263 -4.93 -14.91 -11.83
N ALA A 264 -6.07 -15.48 -11.42
CA ALA A 264 -6.28 -16.91 -11.24
C ALA A 264 -7.12 -17.47 -12.40
N ASP A 265 -7.29 -18.80 -12.48
CA ASP A 265 -7.90 -19.50 -13.63
C ASP A 265 -9.16 -18.85 -14.23
N ASN A 266 -10.03 -18.30 -13.38
CA ASN A 266 -11.32 -17.74 -13.81
C ASN A 266 -11.57 -16.29 -13.36
N ALA A 267 -10.57 -15.61 -12.78
CA ALA A 267 -10.81 -14.29 -12.19
C ALA A 267 -9.58 -13.40 -12.17
N VAL A 268 -9.81 -12.11 -12.37
CA VAL A 268 -8.93 -11.01 -11.96
C VAL A 268 -9.50 -10.40 -10.70
N PHE A 269 -8.67 -10.17 -9.70
CA PHE A 269 -9.13 -9.60 -8.43
C PHE A 269 -8.14 -8.57 -7.92
N ASN A 270 -8.65 -7.49 -7.34
CA ASN A 270 -7.84 -6.47 -6.70
C ASN A 270 -7.23 -7.03 -5.40
N PHE A 271 -6.01 -6.60 -5.08
CA PHE A 271 -5.43 -6.86 -3.76
C PHE A 271 -5.90 -5.87 -2.70
N GLU A 272 -6.31 -4.69 -3.14
CA GLU A 272 -6.52 -3.51 -2.31
C GLU A 272 -8.03 -3.19 -2.15
N GLY A 273 -8.35 -2.44 -1.10
CA GLY A 273 -9.67 -1.87 -0.80
C GLY A 273 -9.72 -0.34 -0.96
N GLY A 274 -8.68 0.25 -1.55
CA GLY A 274 -8.51 1.67 -1.80
C GLY A 274 -7.50 1.96 -2.90
N CYS A 275 -7.28 3.26 -3.14
CA CYS A 275 -6.30 3.75 -4.11
C CYS A 275 -5.23 4.59 -3.41
N TYR A 276 -4.05 4.70 -4.04
CA TYR A 276 -2.94 5.54 -3.55
C TYR A 276 -2.38 6.40 -4.69
N ALA A 277 -3.16 7.42 -5.05
CA ALA A 277 -2.94 8.25 -6.23
C ALA A 277 -1.86 9.32 -6.02
N LYS A 278 -1.23 9.73 -7.12
CA LYS A 278 -0.36 10.92 -7.15
C LYS A 278 -1.22 12.18 -7.21
N CYS A 279 -0.72 13.24 -6.59
CA CYS A 279 -1.43 14.53 -6.53
C CYS A 279 -0.74 15.65 -7.32
N VAL A 280 0.51 15.46 -7.76
CA VAL A 280 1.23 16.47 -8.53
C VAL A 280 0.50 16.81 -9.83
N GLY A 281 0.20 18.09 -10.02
CA GLY A 281 -0.52 18.61 -11.19
C GLY A 281 -1.97 18.14 -11.32
N LEU A 282 -2.56 17.65 -10.22
CA LEU A 282 -3.93 17.18 -10.16
C LEU A 282 -4.89 18.35 -10.37
N THR A 283 -5.76 18.23 -11.37
CA THR A 283 -6.88 19.15 -11.58
C THR A 283 -8.18 18.37 -11.77
N LYS A 284 -9.30 19.00 -11.46
CA LYS A 284 -10.63 18.40 -11.61
C LYS A 284 -10.95 18.06 -13.07
N GLU A 285 -10.42 18.84 -14.02
CA GLU A 285 -10.65 18.64 -15.46
C GLU A 285 -9.89 17.43 -15.99
N LYS A 286 -8.65 17.22 -15.53
CA LYS A 286 -7.81 16.09 -15.98
C LYS A 286 -8.23 14.78 -15.31
N GLU A 287 -8.51 14.80 -14.01
CA GLU A 287 -8.73 13.60 -13.20
C GLU A 287 -9.91 13.80 -12.20
N PRO A 288 -11.15 13.96 -12.70
CA PRO A 288 -12.30 14.34 -11.88
C PRO A 288 -12.62 13.33 -10.76
N GLN A 289 -12.48 12.03 -11.03
CA GLN A 289 -12.78 10.99 -10.03
C GLN A 289 -11.81 11.06 -8.85
N ILE A 290 -10.52 11.23 -9.11
CA ILE A 290 -9.49 11.33 -8.09
C ILE A 290 -9.69 12.63 -7.31
N PHE A 291 -9.87 13.76 -7.99
CA PHE A 291 -10.12 15.06 -7.35
C PHE A 291 -11.33 15.02 -6.41
N ASN A 292 -12.45 14.43 -6.85
CA ASN A 292 -13.67 14.31 -6.03
C ASN A 292 -13.55 13.29 -4.89
N ALA A 293 -12.60 12.35 -4.97
CA ALA A 293 -12.31 11.42 -3.89
C ALA A 293 -11.51 12.07 -2.74
N ILE A 294 -10.98 13.28 -2.92
CA ILE A 294 -10.25 14.01 -1.85
C ILE A 294 -11.26 14.75 -0.98
N LYS A 295 -11.71 14.08 0.09
CA LYS A 295 -12.70 14.55 1.06
C LYS A 295 -12.40 13.96 2.44
N PHE A 296 -13.25 14.25 3.43
CA PHE A 296 -13.13 13.63 4.76
C PHE A 296 -12.97 12.11 4.70
N GLY A 297 -11.96 11.58 5.41
CA GLY A 297 -11.54 10.18 5.38
C GLY A 297 -10.37 9.89 4.44
N SER A 298 -10.08 10.77 3.48
CA SER A 298 -8.88 10.68 2.64
C SER A 298 -7.65 11.20 3.38
N LEU A 299 -6.47 10.66 3.05
CA LEU A 299 -5.18 11.04 3.63
C LEU A 299 -4.23 11.54 2.54
N LEU A 300 -3.94 12.83 2.56
CA LEU A 300 -2.96 13.53 1.73
C LEU A 300 -1.58 13.48 2.38
N GLU A 301 -0.53 13.36 1.55
CA GLU A 301 0.86 13.25 2.01
C GLU A 301 1.77 14.25 1.33
N ASN A 302 2.52 14.99 2.14
CA ASN A 302 3.56 15.94 1.72
C ASN A 302 3.04 17.06 0.81
N ILE A 303 1.82 17.54 1.09
CA ILE A 303 1.13 18.55 0.29
C ILE A 303 1.44 19.96 0.77
N GLU A 304 1.32 20.93 -0.14
CA GLU A 304 1.40 22.37 0.12
C GLU A 304 0.08 23.08 -0.17
N TYR A 305 -0.06 24.29 0.34
CA TYR A 305 -1.30 25.08 0.30
C TYR A 305 -1.08 26.44 -0.36
N TYR A 306 -2.16 27.03 -0.84
CA TYR A 306 -2.14 28.46 -1.16
C TYR A 306 -2.00 29.30 0.12
N ASP A 307 -1.17 30.33 0.04
CA ASP A 307 -0.83 31.19 1.19
C ASP A 307 -2.08 31.73 1.91
N GLY A 308 -2.11 31.60 3.23
CA GLY A 308 -3.23 31.99 4.08
C GLY A 308 -4.49 31.12 3.98
N THR A 309 -4.44 29.95 3.33
CA THR A 309 -5.60 29.05 3.16
C THR A 309 -5.30 27.60 3.59
N THR A 310 -6.34 26.77 3.63
CA THR A 310 -6.23 25.29 3.72
C THR A 310 -6.54 24.62 2.37
N THR A 311 -6.57 25.40 1.29
CA THR A 311 -6.76 24.90 -0.07
C THR A 311 -5.45 24.39 -0.61
N VAL A 312 -5.45 23.14 -1.06
CA VAL A 312 -4.27 22.46 -1.59
C VAL A 312 -3.81 23.10 -2.89
N ASP A 313 -2.50 23.37 -3.00
CA ASP A 313 -1.83 23.71 -4.25
C ASP A 313 -1.15 22.48 -4.85
N TYR A 314 -1.86 21.77 -5.73
CA TYR A 314 -1.38 20.54 -6.35
C TYR A 314 -0.21 20.72 -7.32
N GLU A 315 0.09 21.95 -7.75
CA GLU A 315 1.26 22.27 -8.59
C GLU A 315 2.51 22.53 -7.73
N ASN A 316 2.34 22.80 -6.43
CA ASN A 316 3.46 23.08 -5.53
C ASN A 316 4.14 21.78 -5.07
N ILE A 317 5.32 21.55 -5.64
CA ILE A 317 6.18 20.39 -5.40
C ILE A 317 7.42 20.74 -4.55
N SER A 318 7.39 21.83 -3.79
CA SER A 318 8.53 22.28 -2.97
C SER A 318 9.03 21.19 -2.00
N LYS A 319 8.10 20.39 -1.44
CA LYS A 319 8.40 19.23 -0.59
C LYS A 319 8.87 18.02 -1.41
N THR A 320 8.13 17.68 -2.46
CA THR A 320 8.38 16.50 -3.30
C THR A 320 7.52 16.51 -4.57
N GLU A 321 7.98 15.86 -5.64
CA GLU A 321 7.15 15.53 -6.82
C GLU A 321 6.26 14.29 -6.59
N ASN A 322 6.49 13.55 -5.49
CA ASN A 322 5.73 12.37 -5.11
C ASN A 322 4.68 12.69 -4.05
N THR A 323 3.95 13.79 -4.23
CA THR A 323 2.74 14.10 -3.46
C THR A 323 1.68 13.03 -3.70
N ARG A 324 0.98 12.63 -2.64
CA ARG A 324 0.05 11.48 -2.67
C ARG A 324 -1.25 11.74 -1.94
N VAL A 325 -2.25 10.94 -2.29
CA VAL A 325 -3.46 10.77 -1.50
C VAL A 325 -3.85 9.30 -1.45
N SER A 326 -4.26 8.82 -0.27
CA SER A 326 -4.94 7.55 -0.11
C SER A 326 -6.41 7.75 0.24
N TYR A 327 -7.28 6.91 -0.33
CA TYR A 327 -8.71 6.91 -0.04
C TYR A 327 -9.32 5.53 -0.30
N PRO A 328 -10.44 5.17 0.37
CA PRO A 328 -11.16 3.93 0.10
C PRO A 328 -11.67 3.87 -1.34
N ALA A 329 -11.72 2.68 -1.93
CA ALA A 329 -12.13 2.51 -3.34
C ALA A 329 -13.58 2.95 -3.56
N ALA A 330 -14.42 2.86 -2.53
CA ALA A 330 -15.80 3.36 -2.52
C ALA A 330 -15.93 4.88 -2.75
N TYR A 331 -14.84 5.64 -2.72
CA TYR A 331 -14.86 7.07 -3.06
C TYR A 331 -14.82 7.30 -4.57
N ILE A 332 -14.43 6.30 -5.35
CA ILE A 332 -14.48 6.32 -6.81
C ILE A 332 -15.86 5.87 -7.27
N GLU A 333 -16.53 6.73 -8.03
CA GLU A 333 -17.80 6.39 -8.66
C GLU A 333 -17.61 5.21 -9.64
N ASN A 334 -18.53 4.25 -9.63
CA ASN A 334 -18.47 3.03 -10.45
C ASN A 334 -17.33 2.05 -10.11
N ALA A 335 -16.72 2.13 -8.91
CA ALA A 335 -15.86 1.05 -8.41
C ALA A 335 -16.67 -0.26 -8.26
N VAL A 336 -16.04 -1.39 -8.59
CA VAL A 336 -16.66 -2.73 -8.51
C VAL A 336 -16.54 -3.26 -7.08
N GLU A 337 -17.64 -3.78 -6.53
CA GLU A 337 -17.67 -4.46 -5.22
C GLU A 337 -18.44 -5.78 -5.32
N PRO A 338 -17.84 -6.94 -5.01
CA PRO A 338 -16.42 -7.15 -4.69
C PRO A 338 -15.53 -6.81 -5.89
N ALA A 339 -14.30 -6.35 -5.63
CA ALA A 339 -13.35 -5.90 -6.65
C ALA A 339 -12.74 -7.06 -7.46
N THR A 340 -13.60 -7.73 -8.23
CA THR A 340 -13.29 -8.91 -9.06
C THR A 340 -13.90 -8.76 -10.45
N GLY A 341 -13.24 -9.31 -11.47
CA GLY A 341 -13.75 -9.41 -12.84
C GLY A 341 -13.37 -10.73 -13.49
N ASP A 342 -13.97 -11.02 -14.64
CA ASP A 342 -13.70 -12.22 -15.42
C ASP A 342 -12.29 -12.18 -16.04
N VAL A 343 -11.89 -13.29 -16.68
CA VAL A 343 -10.61 -13.41 -17.41
C VAL A 343 -10.43 -12.24 -18.39
N PRO A 344 -9.27 -11.55 -18.41
CA PRO A 344 -9.02 -10.43 -19.31
C PRO A 344 -9.20 -10.80 -20.77
N LYS A 345 -10.00 -10.01 -21.49
CA LYS A 345 -10.08 -10.08 -22.95
C LYS A 345 -9.06 -9.15 -23.62
N ASN A 346 -8.62 -8.11 -22.89
CA ASN A 346 -7.71 -7.09 -23.39
C ASN A 346 -6.57 -6.87 -22.39
N ILE A 347 -5.33 -6.92 -22.89
CA ILE A 347 -4.10 -6.70 -22.10
C ILE A 347 -3.34 -5.56 -22.78
N PHE A 348 -3.11 -4.48 -22.05
CA PHE A 348 -2.37 -3.32 -22.51
C PHE A 348 -1.05 -3.20 -21.77
N PHE A 349 0.04 -3.01 -22.52
CA PHE A 349 1.35 -2.65 -21.97
C PHE A 349 1.60 -1.17 -22.25
N LEU A 350 1.54 -0.35 -21.22
CA LEU A 350 1.76 1.08 -21.29
C LEU A 350 3.26 1.36 -21.16
N THR A 351 3.79 2.12 -22.12
CA THR A 351 5.18 2.55 -22.14
C THR A 351 5.25 4.03 -22.47
N CYS A 352 6.05 4.78 -21.70
CA CYS A 352 6.46 6.13 -22.06
C CYS A 352 7.76 6.02 -22.85
N ASP A 353 7.68 6.03 -24.18
CA ASP A 353 8.86 5.96 -25.04
C ASP A 353 9.46 7.34 -25.30
N ALA A 354 10.46 7.71 -24.50
CA ALA A 354 11.15 9.00 -24.62
C ALA A 354 11.92 9.17 -25.94
N PHE A 355 12.19 8.09 -26.68
CA PHE A 355 12.86 8.16 -27.98
C PHE A 355 11.87 8.39 -29.14
N GLY A 356 10.56 8.27 -28.90
CA GLY A 356 9.53 8.46 -29.93
C GLY A 356 9.64 7.47 -31.10
N ILE A 357 10.11 6.25 -30.84
CA ILE A 357 10.32 5.19 -31.84
C ILE A 357 9.08 4.30 -31.93
N LEU A 358 8.52 3.92 -30.78
CA LEU A 358 7.38 3.01 -30.72
C LEU A 358 6.13 3.69 -31.31
N PRO A 359 5.34 2.96 -32.12
CA PRO A 359 4.07 3.49 -32.60
C PRO A 359 3.08 3.68 -31.42
N PRO A 360 2.05 4.54 -31.57
CA PRO A 360 1.08 4.78 -30.50
C PRO A 360 0.36 3.52 -29.99
N ILE A 361 0.14 2.54 -30.86
CA ILE A 361 -0.43 1.24 -30.50
C ILE A 361 0.12 0.14 -31.41
N SER A 362 0.33 -1.05 -30.88
CA SER A 362 0.74 -2.25 -31.63
C SER A 362 0.02 -3.48 -31.10
N LYS A 363 -0.46 -4.32 -32.02
CA LYS A 363 -1.01 -5.63 -31.68
C LYS A 363 0.13 -6.64 -31.60
N LEU A 364 0.37 -7.18 -30.42
CA LEU A 364 1.46 -8.11 -30.17
C LEU A 364 1.02 -9.56 -30.44
N THR A 365 1.92 -10.36 -30.98
CA THR A 365 1.85 -11.82 -30.90
C THR A 365 2.15 -12.30 -29.46
N PRO A 366 1.79 -13.54 -29.07
CA PRO A 366 2.12 -14.05 -27.74
C PRO A 366 3.62 -14.00 -27.41
N ALA A 367 4.49 -14.29 -28.38
CA ALA A 367 5.95 -14.21 -28.20
C ALA A 367 6.41 -12.77 -27.95
N GLN A 368 5.89 -11.80 -28.70
CA GLN A 368 6.17 -10.38 -28.46
C GLN A 368 5.61 -9.91 -27.12
N ALA A 369 4.44 -10.39 -26.72
CA ALA A 369 3.86 -10.05 -25.42
C ALA A 369 4.77 -10.52 -24.27
N MET A 370 5.25 -11.76 -24.30
CA MET A 370 6.22 -12.26 -23.31
C MET A 370 7.52 -11.44 -23.33
N TYR A 371 8.05 -11.14 -24.51
CA TYR A 371 9.27 -10.35 -24.66
C TYR A 371 9.13 -8.94 -24.04
N HIS A 372 8.06 -8.22 -24.39
CA HIS A 372 7.84 -6.86 -23.88
C HIS A 372 7.48 -6.85 -22.40
N PHE A 373 6.75 -7.86 -21.92
CA PHE A 373 6.44 -8.01 -20.50
C PHE A 373 7.71 -8.19 -19.65
N ILE A 374 8.62 -9.09 -20.06
CA ILE A 374 9.90 -9.31 -19.38
C ILE A 374 10.82 -8.09 -19.51
N SER A 375 10.83 -7.45 -20.69
CA SER A 375 11.68 -6.26 -20.91
C SER A 375 11.25 -5.07 -20.05
N GLY A 376 9.95 -4.89 -19.82
CA GLY A 376 9.42 -3.80 -19.00
C GLY A 376 9.85 -2.40 -19.44
N TYR A 377 10.12 -2.21 -20.74
CA TYR A 377 10.66 -0.97 -21.27
C TYR A 377 9.68 0.19 -21.07
N THR A 378 10.16 1.26 -20.43
CA THR A 378 9.50 2.57 -20.33
C THR A 378 10.52 3.58 -19.81
N ALA A 379 10.32 4.87 -20.08
CA ALA A 379 11.04 5.92 -19.39
C ALA A 379 10.52 6.10 -17.96
N LYS A 380 11.42 6.45 -17.03
CA LYS A 380 11.02 7.10 -15.78
C LYS A 380 10.63 8.53 -16.11
N VAL A 381 9.37 8.86 -15.90
CA VAL A 381 8.88 10.24 -16.02
C VAL A 381 9.31 10.99 -14.74
N ALA A 382 9.51 12.31 -14.83
CA ALA A 382 9.87 13.15 -13.68
C ALA A 382 8.97 12.83 -12.46
N GLY A 383 9.59 12.69 -11.28
CA GLY A 383 8.90 12.36 -10.03
C GLY A 383 8.66 10.88 -9.74
N THR A 384 9.33 9.91 -10.40
CA THR A 384 9.17 8.46 -10.13
C THR A 384 10.45 7.67 -9.87
#